data_AF-A0A5J6Z1Y2-F1
#
_entry.id   AF-A0A5J6Z1Y2-F1
#
_cell.length_a   1.000
_cell.length_b   1.000
_cell.length_c   1.000
_cell.angle_alpha   90.00
_cell.angle_beta   90.00
_cell.angle_gamma   90.00
#
_symmetry.space_group_name_H-M   'P 1'
#
loop_
_entity.id
_entity.type
_entity.pdbx_description
1 polymer ?
#
loop_
_entity_poly.entity_id
_entity_poly.type
_entity_poly.pdbx_seq_one_letter_code
_entity_poly.pdbx_strand_id
1 'polypeptide(L)'
;MSTPQPPSAPAEELAELVPELTPMFPGASPFLARFLPHSPPTYAGLNESFCDLHAFLKYLHEHSWYGYLYAVLGDQTAYVLLFEGRTVTAAAASATGEQALGELLNLYEQGASLSAHPLSPVYAHVLSGIGSRAWKFNLTEDFTGLHARPTGAIFYARGEIVATLPATLPYEGAFPAPLRPQTLILPRSLAGWAHHHYNLTLRGRDGMNAITDVYQVFRNEYGVTGLAFIKALGEKLTPAEYAMRSDAALHDLEPMVHSFLKTGYIREV
;
A
#
# COMPACT_ATOMS: atom_id res chain seq x y z
N MET A 1 20.29 -63.54 24.76
CA MET A 1 18.97 -62.87 24.83
C MET A 1 19.14 -61.52 24.16
N SER A 2 18.73 -61.40 22.90
CA SER A 2 18.81 -60.14 22.15
C SER A 2 17.39 -59.61 22.00
N THR A 3 17.09 -58.50 22.67
CA THR A 3 15.87 -57.72 22.43
C THR A 3 16.00 -57.01 21.08
N PRO A 4 15.04 -57.16 20.14
CA PRO A 4 15.04 -56.34 18.95
C PRO A 4 14.58 -54.92 19.34
N GLN A 5 15.45 -53.96 19.10
CA GLN A 5 15.13 -52.54 19.16
C GLN A 5 14.13 -52.24 18.02
N PRO A 6 13.01 -51.54 18.28
CA PRO A 6 12.05 -51.20 17.23
C PRO A 6 12.71 -50.21 16.24
N PRO A 7 12.32 -50.25 14.95
CA PRO A 7 12.87 -49.35 13.94
C PRO A 7 12.51 -47.91 14.30
N SER A 8 13.54 -47.09 14.54
CA SER A 8 13.39 -45.64 14.65
C SER A 8 13.43 -45.02 13.25
N ALA A 9 12.26 -44.90 12.62
CA ALA A 9 11.96 -43.89 11.61
C ALA A 9 10.42 -43.77 11.49
N PRO A 10 9.83 -42.58 11.29
CA PRO A 10 10.41 -41.51 10.47
C PRO A 10 10.14 -40.08 10.99
N ALA A 11 11.14 -39.43 11.57
CA ALA A 11 11.16 -37.96 11.64
C ALA A 11 11.68 -37.35 10.33
N GLU A 12 12.41 -38.14 9.52
CA GLU A 12 13.02 -37.70 8.25
C GLU A 12 12.02 -37.72 7.07
N GLU A 13 11.03 -38.62 7.03
CA GLU A 13 10.02 -38.63 5.93
C GLU A 13 9.00 -37.49 6.05
N LEU A 14 8.82 -36.88 7.24
CA LEU A 14 7.98 -35.70 7.42
C LEU A 14 8.71 -34.38 7.10
N ALA A 15 10.05 -34.40 7.04
CA ALA A 15 10.85 -33.27 6.58
C ALA A 15 10.84 -33.10 5.04
N GLU A 16 10.20 -34.04 4.32
CA GLU A 16 10.31 -34.23 2.88
C GLU A 16 9.30 -33.43 2.02
N LEU A 17 8.49 -32.54 2.59
CA LEU A 17 7.53 -31.74 1.79
C LEU A 17 7.42 -30.26 2.21
N VAL A 18 8.53 -29.64 2.66
CA VAL A 18 8.56 -28.18 2.74
C VAL A 18 8.73 -27.61 1.33
N PRO A 19 7.77 -26.81 0.81
CA PRO A 19 7.87 -26.27 -0.54
C PRO A 19 9.01 -25.26 -0.63
N GLU A 20 9.89 -25.44 -1.61
CA GLU A 20 10.85 -24.42 -2.02
C GLU A 20 10.21 -23.50 -3.06
N LEU A 21 10.01 -22.24 -2.69
CA LEU A 21 9.44 -21.21 -3.54
C LEU A 21 10.49 -20.68 -4.50
N THR A 22 10.07 -20.26 -5.69
CA THR A 22 10.93 -19.55 -6.64
C THR A 22 10.82 -18.04 -6.39
N PRO A 23 11.90 -17.24 -6.37
CA PRO A 23 11.82 -15.78 -6.23
C PRO A 23 11.19 -15.11 -7.45
N MET A 24 10.30 -14.12 -7.23
CA MET A 24 9.74 -13.32 -8.31
C MET A 24 10.74 -12.30 -8.87
N PHE A 25 11.51 -11.66 -7.98
CA PHE A 25 12.45 -10.60 -8.34
C PHE A 25 13.87 -10.94 -7.85
N PRO A 26 14.58 -11.86 -8.54
CA PRO A 26 15.95 -12.22 -8.18
C PRO A 26 16.85 -10.99 -8.14
N GLY A 27 17.55 -10.78 -7.02
CA GLY A 27 18.49 -9.66 -6.87
C GLY A 27 17.86 -8.28 -6.69
N ALA A 28 16.55 -8.19 -6.43
CA ALA A 28 15.89 -6.91 -6.20
C ALA A 28 16.56 -6.12 -5.06
N SER A 29 16.79 -4.82 -5.29
CA SER A 29 17.33 -3.95 -4.25
C SER A 29 16.38 -3.81 -3.05
N PRO A 30 15.07 -3.49 -3.24
CA PRO A 30 14.14 -3.30 -2.13
C PRO A 30 13.94 -4.56 -1.30
N PHE A 31 13.93 -4.40 0.02
CA PHE A 31 14.01 -5.53 0.95
C PHE A 31 12.83 -6.49 0.83
N LEU A 32 11.59 -5.98 0.77
CA LEU A 32 10.38 -6.80 0.57
C LEU A 32 10.46 -7.63 -0.72
N ALA A 33 10.89 -7.01 -1.82
CA ALA A 33 10.90 -7.64 -3.14
C ALA A 33 11.79 -8.89 -3.23
N ARG A 34 12.86 -8.96 -2.41
CA ARG A 34 13.74 -10.12 -2.31
C ARG A 34 13.03 -11.37 -1.82
N PHE A 35 11.94 -11.22 -1.07
CA PHE A 35 11.22 -12.31 -0.44
C PHE A 35 9.87 -12.60 -1.10
N LEU A 36 9.52 -11.89 -2.17
CA LEU A 36 8.29 -12.16 -2.90
C LEU A 36 8.46 -13.45 -3.73
N PRO A 37 7.63 -14.48 -3.50
CA PRO A 37 7.66 -15.67 -4.34
C PRO A 37 7.03 -15.39 -5.70
N HIS A 38 7.41 -16.20 -6.68
CA HIS A 38 6.87 -16.17 -8.02
C HIS A 38 5.36 -16.37 -7.94
N SER A 39 4.63 -15.42 -8.50
CA SER A 39 3.19 -15.44 -8.58
C SER A 39 2.77 -14.74 -9.86
N PRO A 40 2.09 -15.41 -10.80
CA PRO A 40 1.61 -14.75 -12.00
C PRO A 40 0.54 -13.71 -11.63
N PRO A 41 0.54 -12.53 -12.25
CA PRO A 41 -0.42 -11.48 -11.90
C PRO A 41 -1.84 -11.91 -12.23
N THR A 42 -2.77 -11.71 -11.30
CA THR A 42 -4.23 -11.79 -11.58
C THR A 42 -4.67 -10.60 -12.42
N TYR A 43 -4.09 -9.43 -12.13
CA TYR A 43 -4.34 -8.18 -12.85
C TYR A 43 -3.00 -7.61 -13.30
N ALA A 44 -2.86 -7.31 -14.58
CA ALA A 44 -1.61 -6.81 -15.17
C ALA A 44 -1.89 -5.66 -16.14
N GLY A 45 -0.89 -4.81 -16.33
CA GLY A 45 -0.98 -3.68 -17.27
C GLY A 45 -1.94 -2.59 -16.81
N LEU A 46 -2.32 -2.54 -15.53
CA LEU A 46 -3.20 -1.49 -15.02
C LEU A 46 -2.49 -0.14 -15.15
N ASN A 47 -3.20 0.86 -15.66
CA ASN A 47 -2.66 2.19 -15.90
C ASN A 47 -3.73 3.24 -15.64
N GLU A 48 -3.31 4.43 -15.20
CA GLU A 48 -4.18 5.56 -14.89
C GLU A 48 -5.15 5.94 -16.01
N SER A 49 -4.78 5.69 -17.27
CA SER A 49 -5.58 6.06 -18.45
C SER A 49 -6.95 5.35 -18.52
N PHE A 50 -7.09 4.20 -17.83
CA PHE A 50 -8.31 3.38 -17.90
C PHE A 50 -8.65 2.65 -16.60
N CYS A 51 -7.80 2.73 -15.58
CA CYS A 51 -8.04 2.11 -14.28
C CYS A 51 -7.88 3.16 -13.17
N ASP A 52 -8.98 3.49 -12.53
CA ASP A 52 -8.98 4.24 -11.28
C ASP A 52 -8.38 3.36 -10.17
N LEU A 53 -7.23 3.78 -9.64
CA LEU A 53 -6.52 3.04 -8.61
C LEU A 53 -7.29 2.98 -7.29
N HIS A 54 -8.03 4.04 -6.94
CA HIS A 54 -8.81 4.05 -5.72
C HIS A 54 -9.96 3.04 -5.80
N ALA A 55 -10.67 3.02 -6.92
CA ALA A 55 -11.71 2.02 -7.18
C ALA A 55 -11.14 0.60 -7.16
N PHE A 56 -9.95 0.40 -7.72
CA PHE A 56 -9.27 -0.90 -7.71
C PHE A 56 -8.86 -1.34 -6.30
N LEU A 57 -8.26 -0.45 -5.50
CA LEU A 57 -7.89 -0.74 -4.10
C LEU A 57 -9.13 -1.05 -3.25
N LYS A 58 -10.22 -0.30 -3.45
CA LYS A 58 -11.51 -0.58 -2.80
C LYS A 58 -12.04 -1.97 -3.18
N TYR A 59 -11.99 -2.32 -4.46
CA TYR A 59 -12.37 -3.66 -4.94
C TYR A 59 -11.54 -4.75 -4.24
N LEU A 60 -10.21 -4.59 -4.15
CA LEU A 60 -9.35 -5.55 -3.44
C LEU A 60 -9.69 -5.64 -1.94
N HIS A 61 -10.02 -4.51 -1.30
CA HIS A 61 -10.47 -4.47 0.09
C HIS A 61 -11.77 -5.22 0.32
N GLU A 62 -12.80 -4.97 -0.50
CA GLU A 62 -14.11 -5.63 -0.40
C GLU A 62 -14.01 -7.15 -0.58
N HIS A 63 -13.03 -7.62 -1.34
CA HIS A 63 -12.78 -9.05 -1.57
C HIS A 63 -11.77 -9.66 -0.61
N SER A 64 -11.32 -8.92 0.42
CA SER A 64 -10.32 -9.38 1.40
C SER A 64 -9.08 -9.98 0.72
N TRP A 65 -8.59 -9.32 -0.33
CA TRP A 65 -7.57 -9.89 -1.21
C TRP A 65 -6.19 -9.99 -0.54
N TYR A 66 -5.46 -11.07 -0.84
CA TYR A 66 -4.08 -11.29 -0.34
C TYR A 66 -3.10 -11.31 -1.51
N GLY A 67 -2.01 -10.58 -1.38
CA GLY A 67 -1.01 -10.51 -2.43
C GLY A 67 -0.15 -9.27 -2.33
N TYR A 68 0.42 -8.85 -3.46
CA TYR A 68 1.13 -7.58 -3.55
C TYR A 68 0.84 -6.86 -4.86
N LEU A 69 0.93 -5.55 -4.80
CA LEU A 69 1.00 -4.67 -5.96
C LEU A 69 2.45 -4.42 -6.33
N TYR A 70 2.69 -4.36 -7.63
CA TYR A 70 3.97 -4.03 -8.23
C TYR A 70 3.76 -2.96 -9.29
N ALA A 71 4.40 -1.80 -9.10
CA ALA A 71 4.42 -0.70 -10.05
C ALA A 71 5.82 -0.53 -10.65
N VAL A 72 5.88 -0.27 -11.95
CA VAL A 72 7.13 -0.05 -12.68
C VAL A 72 7.02 1.08 -13.69
N LEU A 73 8.01 1.99 -13.68
CA LEU A 73 8.18 3.06 -14.65
C LEU A 73 9.69 3.23 -14.95
N GLY A 74 10.13 2.75 -16.10
CA GLY A 74 11.56 2.65 -16.41
C GLY A 74 12.28 1.79 -15.37
N ASP A 75 13.27 2.37 -14.68
CA ASP A 75 14.06 1.69 -13.63
C ASP A 75 13.44 1.84 -12.22
N GLN A 76 12.40 2.66 -12.07
CA GLN A 76 11.75 2.88 -10.78
C GLN A 76 10.73 1.78 -10.51
N THR A 77 10.78 1.22 -9.31
CA THR A 77 9.88 0.15 -8.88
C THR A 77 9.41 0.36 -7.45
N ALA A 78 8.15 0.01 -7.19
CA ALA A 78 7.57 -0.01 -5.86
C ALA A 78 6.72 -1.28 -5.66
N TYR A 79 6.74 -1.79 -4.44
CA TYR A 79 6.10 -3.03 -4.04
C TYR A 79 5.26 -2.77 -2.80
N VAL A 80 3.99 -3.13 -2.82
CA VAL A 80 3.06 -2.96 -1.69
C VAL A 80 2.36 -4.26 -1.41
N LEU A 81 2.55 -4.82 -0.22
CA LEU A 81 1.88 -6.02 0.27
C LEU A 81 0.48 -5.68 0.77
N LEU A 82 -0.50 -6.49 0.37
CA LEU A 82 -1.88 -6.43 0.82
C LEU A 82 -2.22 -7.65 1.67
N PHE A 83 -2.84 -7.38 2.81
CA PHE A 83 -3.40 -8.38 3.71
C PHE A 83 -4.86 -8.03 3.96
N GLU A 84 -5.79 -8.92 3.61
CA GLU A 84 -7.24 -8.64 3.66
C GLU A 84 -7.62 -7.36 2.89
N GLY A 85 -6.94 -7.16 1.76
CA GLY A 85 -7.07 -6.02 0.87
C GLY A 85 -6.63 -4.68 1.45
N ARG A 86 -5.95 -4.68 2.61
CA ARG A 86 -5.33 -3.49 3.21
C ARG A 86 -3.84 -3.48 2.94
N THR A 87 -3.29 -2.32 2.64
CA THR A 87 -1.84 -2.14 2.47
C THR A 87 -1.13 -2.24 3.82
N VAL A 88 -0.18 -3.16 3.99
CA VAL A 88 0.43 -3.44 5.32
C VAL A 88 1.96 -3.34 5.33
N THR A 89 2.58 -3.47 4.16
CA THR A 89 4.04 -3.38 4.03
C THR A 89 4.35 -2.84 2.65
N ALA A 90 5.33 -1.97 2.54
CA ALA A 90 5.73 -1.44 1.26
C ALA A 90 7.24 -1.22 1.22
N ALA A 91 7.83 -1.39 0.04
CA ALA A 91 9.23 -1.13 -0.21
C ALA A 91 9.43 -0.57 -1.60
N ALA A 92 10.37 0.35 -1.72
CA ALA A 92 10.87 0.89 -2.97
C ALA A 92 12.41 1.02 -2.87
N ALA A 93 13.06 1.60 -3.87
CA ALA A 93 14.53 1.64 -3.95
C ALA A 93 15.18 2.30 -2.71
N SER A 94 14.57 3.37 -2.19
CA SER A 94 15.10 4.19 -1.09
C SER A 94 14.15 4.34 0.10
N ALA A 95 12.96 3.73 0.04
CA ALA A 95 11.92 3.92 1.05
C ALA A 95 11.29 2.59 1.49
N THR A 96 10.68 2.63 2.68
CA THR A 96 9.89 1.54 3.24
C THR A 96 8.64 2.09 3.94
N GLY A 97 7.63 1.25 4.12
CA GLY A 97 6.39 1.64 4.81
C GLY A 97 5.62 2.71 4.06
N GLU A 98 5.06 3.68 4.77
CA GLU A 98 4.18 4.71 4.20
C GLU A 98 4.85 5.49 3.06
N GLN A 99 6.15 5.81 3.17
CA GLN A 99 6.89 6.51 2.11
C GLN A 99 6.94 5.69 0.81
N ALA A 100 7.19 4.38 0.89
CA ALA A 100 7.22 3.50 -0.27
C ALA A 100 5.82 3.26 -0.86
N LEU A 101 4.78 3.19 -0.02
CA LEU A 101 3.40 3.21 -0.48
C LEU A 101 3.15 4.49 -1.30
N GLY A 102 3.67 5.62 -0.82
CA GLY A 102 3.55 6.86 -1.55
C GLY A 102 4.29 6.88 -2.88
N GLU A 103 5.49 6.31 -2.94
CA GLU A 103 6.22 6.14 -4.20
C GLU A 103 5.43 5.32 -5.22
N LEU A 104 4.74 4.24 -4.81
CA LEU A 104 3.89 3.46 -5.72
C LEU A 104 2.79 4.31 -6.37
N LEU A 105 2.12 5.17 -5.59
CA LEU A 105 1.04 6.01 -6.08
C LEU A 105 1.56 7.09 -7.03
N ASN A 106 2.65 7.76 -6.65
CA ASN A 106 3.32 8.73 -7.51
C ASN A 106 3.76 8.09 -8.84
N LEU A 107 4.25 6.86 -8.82
CA LEU A 107 4.61 6.13 -10.05
C LEU A 107 3.38 5.90 -10.93
N TYR A 108 2.28 5.46 -10.33
CA TYR A 108 1.03 5.19 -11.06
C TYR A 108 0.48 6.45 -11.75
N GLU A 109 0.47 7.58 -11.05
CA GLU A 109 0.09 8.91 -11.56
C GLU A 109 1.04 9.45 -12.65
N GLN A 110 2.24 8.89 -12.77
CA GLN A 110 3.19 9.19 -13.85
C GLN A 110 3.04 8.21 -15.03
N GLY A 111 2.00 7.37 -15.01
CA GLY A 111 1.73 6.38 -16.06
C GLY A 111 2.48 5.07 -15.88
N ALA A 112 2.97 4.74 -14.68
CA ALA A 112 3.54 3.41 -14.42
C ALA A 112 2.52 2.30 -14.71
N SER A 113 3.03 1.17 -15.19
CA SER A 113 2.23 -0.05 -15.27
C SER A 113 2.15 -0.67 -13.88
N LEU A 114 0.94 -0.92 -13.41
CA LEU A 114 0.65 -1.60 -12.15
C LEU A 114 0.18 -3.03 -12.41
N SER A 115 0.58 -3.94 -11.52
CA SER A 115 0.17 -5.33 -11.53
C SER A 115 -0.13 -5.80 -10.11
N ALA A 116 -1.08 -6.72 -9.98
CA ALA A 116 -1.50 -7.31 -8.71
C ALA A 116 -1.28 -8.82 -8.76
N HIS A 117 -0.43 -9.30 -7.86
CA HIS A 117 0.04 -10.66 -7.79
C HIS A 117 -0.53 -11.35 -6.54
N PRO A 118 -1.34 -12.41 -6.69
CA PRO A 118 -1.97 -13.06 -5.56
C PRO A 118 -0.94 -13.80 -4.71
N LEU A 119 -1.20 -13.90 -3.41
CA LEU A 119 -0.45 -14.75 -2.49
C LEU A 119 -1.43 -15.58 -1.65
N SER A 120 -0.94 -16.71 -1.12
CA SER A 120 -1.69 -17.39 -0.07
C SER A 120 -1.81 -16.48 1.16
N PRO A 121 -2.89 -16.58 1.95
CA PRO A 121 -3.04 -15.82 3.19
C PRO A 121 -1.85 -16.02 4.15
N VAL A 122 -1.32 -17.25 4.19
CA VAL A 122 -0.14 -17.61 5.01
C VAL A 122 1.09 -16.82 4.57
N TYR A 123 1.40 -16.79 3.28
CA TYR A 123 2.58 -16.06 2.78
C TYR A 123 2.40 -14.55 2.94
N ALA A 124 1.22 -14.01 2.67
CA ALA A 124 0.93 -12.60 2.92
C ALA A 124 1.09 -12.24 4.41
N HIS A 125 0.68 -13.11 5.33
CA HIS A 125 0.89 -12.89 6.77
C HIS A 125 2.37 -12.88 7.12
N VAL A 126 3.11 -13.91 6.71
CA VAL A 126 4.56 -14.04 6.99
C VAL A 126 5.34 -12.83 6.47
N LEU A 127 5.01 -12.35 5.26
CA LEU A 127 5.69 -11.23 4.62
C LEU A 127 5.33 -9.86 5.24
N SER A 128 4.24 -9.77 6.02
CA SER A 128 3.79 -8.50 6.62
C SER A 128 4.74 -7.93 7.69
N GLY A 129 5.69 -8.73 8.18
CA GLY A 129 6.76 -8.28 9.07
C GLY A 129 7.96 -7.64 8.35
N ILE A 130 8.00 -7.67 7.01
CA ILE A 130 9.18 -7.30 6.20
C ILE A 130 9.18 -5.79 5.91
N GLY A 131 9.39 -5.01 6.96
CA GLY A 131 9.50 -3.54 6.89
C GLY A 131 10.06 -2.93 8.17
N SER A 132 10.12 -3.72 9.24
CA SER A 132 10.79 -3.39 10.50
C SER A 132 12.28 -3.78 10.48
N ARG A 133 13.06 -3.15 11.37
CA ARG A 133 14.45 -3.54 11.68
C ARG A 133 14.52 -5.06 11.91
N ALA A 134 15.57 -5.71 11.39
CA ALA A 134 15.81 -7.13 11.63
C ALA A 134 16.03 -7.41 13.13
N TRP A 135 15.43 -8.49 13.64
CA TRP A 135 15.60 -8.93 15.02
C TRP A 135 16.59 -10.09 15.09
N LYS A 136 17.21 -10.28 16.27
CA LYS A 136 17.93 -11.51 16.55
C LYS A 136 16.94 -12.66 16.52
N PHE A 137 17.21 -13.68 15.72
CA PHE A 137 16.33 -14.83 15.62
C PHE A 137 16.31 -15.60 16.95
N ASN A 138 15.10 -15.85 17.45
CA ASN A 138 14.84 -16.77 18.55
C ASN A 138 13.56 -17.52 18.17
N LEU A 139 13.70 -18.78 17.76
CA LEU A 139 12.56 -19.59 17.34
C LEU A 139 11.74 -19.96 18.57
N THR A 140 10.53 -19.41 18.67
CA THR A 140 9.51 -19.82 19.64
C THR A 140 8.49 -20.72 18.95
N GLU A 141 7.75 -21.52 19.73
CA GLU A 141 6.71 -22.42 19.22
C GLU A 141 5.56 -21.68 18.51
N ASP A 142 5.41 -20.38 18.75
CA ASP A 142 4.38 -19.52 18.15
C ASP A 142 4.94 -18.58 17.06
N PHE A 143 6.22 -18.68 16.71
CA PHE A 143 6.86 -17.75 15.78
C PHE A 143 6.17 -17.77 14.42
N THR A 144 5.73 -16.60 13.97
CA THR A 144 5.22 -16.38 12.62
C THR A 144 6.01 -15.25 12.00
N GLY A 145 6.56 -15.47 10.82
CA GLY A 145 7.44 -14.49 10.18
C GLY A 145 8.53 -15.12 9.34
N LEU A 146 9.42 -14.27 8.87
CA LEU A 146 10.51 -14.66 8.00
C LEU A 146 11.81 -14.77 8.78
N HIS A 147 12.56 -15.84 8.58
CA HIS A 147 13.95 -15.96 9.01
C HIS A 147 14.84 -15.93 7.78
N ALA A 148 15.56 -14.83 7.59
CA ALA A 148 16.48 -14.66 6.48
C ALA A 148 17.91 -15.02 6.92
N ARG A 149 18.58 -15.83 6.10
CA ARG A 149 19.94 -16.33 6.30
C ARG A 149 20.78 -16.07 5.04
N PRO A 150 22.12 -16.15 5.13
CA PRO A 150 22.98 -16.03 3.95
C PRO A 150 22.68 -17.05 2.85
N THR A 151 22.10 -18.21 3.20
CA THR A 151 21.78 -19.31 2.29
C THR A 151 20.35 -19.29 1.76
N GLY A 152 19.48 -18.37 2.22
CA GLY A 152 18.07 -18.35 1.86
C GLY A 152 17.18 -17.82 2.98
N ALA A 153 15.88 -17.78 2.74
CA ALA A 153 14.88 -17.42 3.73
C ALA A 153 13.96 -18.61 4.05
N ILE A 154 13.57 -18.72 5.32
CA ILE A 154 12.60 -19.69 5.81
C ILE A 154 11.35 -18.93 6.26
N PHE A 155 10.20 -19.40 5.81
CA PHE A 155 8.89 -18.86 6.17
C PHE A 155 8.34 -19.72 7.30
N TYR A 156 8.02 -19.10 8.43
CA TYR A 156 7.41 -19.75 9.58
C TYR A 156 5.99 -19.28 9.80
N ALA A 157 5.08 -20.20 10.11
CA ALA A 157 3.76 -19.87 10.63
C ALA A 157 3.48 -20.73 11.85
N ARG A 158 3.26 -20.07 13.00
CA ARG A 158 3.01 -20.74 14.30
C ARG A 158 4.06 -21.81 14.62
N GLY A 159 5.35 -21.46 14.48
CA GLY A 159 6.49 -22.33 14.76
C GLY A 159 6.82 -23.34 13.66
N GLU A 160 5.93 -23.56 12.69
CA GLU A 160 6.13 -24.53 11.61
C GLU A 160 6.74 -23.89 10.37
N ILE A 161 7.65 -24.62 9.70
CA ILE A 161 8.19 -24.19 8.42
C ILE A 161 7.15 -24.43 7.34
N VAL A 162 6.67 -23.36 6.70
CA VAL A 162 5.65 -23.43 5.63
C VAL A 162 6.24 -23.30 4.23
N ALA A 163 7.45 -22.79 4.11
CA ALA A 163 8.18 -22.68 2.85
C ALA A 163 9.65 -22.27 3.06
N THR A 164 10.47 -22.51 2.04
CA THR A 164 11.79 -21.89 1.89
C THR A 164 11.83 -21.05 0.61
N LEU A 165 12.75 -20.09 0.54
CA LEU A 165 12.97 -19.25 -0.64
C LEU A 165 14.47 -19.00 -0.80
N PRO A 166 15.05 -19.19 -2.00
CA PRO A 166 16.45 -18.84 -2.26
C PRO A 166 16.59 -17.32 -2.40
N ALA A 167 16.73 -16.64 -1.26
CA ALA A 167 16.96 -15.21 -1.15
C ALA A 167 18.09 -14.94 -0.15
N THR A 168 19.19 -14.34 -0.62
CA THR A 168 20.40 -14.14 0.19
C THR A 168 20.40 -12.76 0.85
N LEU A 169 20.76 -12.72 2.14
CA LEU A 169 21.09 -11.50 2.86
C LEU A 169 22.54 -11.52 3.33
N PRO A 170 23.19 -10.33 3.43
CA PRO A 170 24.56 -10.25 3.96
C PRO A 170 24.64 -10.59 5.46
N TYR A 171 23.51 -10.62 6.16
CA TYR A 171 23.41 -10.96 7.58
C TYR A 171 22.20 -11.84 7.85
N GLU A 172 22.22 -12.53 8.99
CA GLU A 172 21.08 -13.29 9.50
C GLU A 172 20.11 -12.35 10.25
N GLY A 173 18.80 -12.51 10.01
CA GLY A 173 17.79 -11.69 10.65
C GLY A 173 16.41 -12.31 10.63
N ALA A 174 15.64 -12.04 11.68
CA ALA A 174 14.24 -12.43 11.78
C ALA A 174 13.32 -11.22 11.61
N PHE A 175 12.20 -11.45 10.92
CA PHE A 175 11.14 -10.47 10.65
C PHE A 175 9.82 -11.07 11.13
N PRO A 176 9.51 -10.94 12.44
CA PRO A 176 8.27 -11.46 12.99
C PRO A 176 7.08 -10.72 12.36
N ALA A 177 6.10 -11.49 11.89
CA ALA A 177 4.83 -10.95 11.43
C ALA A 177 3.98 -10.58 12.66
N PRO A 178 3.39 -9.38 12.70
CA PRO A 178 2.46 -9.02 13.77
C PRO A 178 1.22 -9.92 13.72
N LEU A 179 0.64 -10.22 14.89
CA LEU A 179 -0.64 -10.95 15.00
C LEU A 179 -1.75 -10.29 14.16
N ARG A 180 -1.72 -8.96 14.05
CA ARG A 180 -2.58 -8.17 13.16
C ARG A 180 -1.70 -7.18 12.39
N PRO A 181 -1.47 -7.42 11.09
CA PRO A 181 -0.79 -6.46 10.23
C PRO A 181 -1.43 -5.07 10.30
N GLN A 182 -0.61 -4.07 10.62
CA GLN A 182 -1.08 -2.69 10.70
C GLN A 182 -1.20 -2.12 9.29
N THR A 183 -2.33 -1.48 9.02
CA THR A 183 -2.55 -0.82 7.74
C THR A 183 -1.63 0.40 7.66
N LEU A 184 -0.82 0.46 6.60
CA LEU A 184 -0.07 1.65 6.26
C LEU A 184 -1.04 2.77 5.96
N ILE A 185 -0.81 3.91 6.61
CA ILE A 185 -1.57 5.10 6.32
C ILE A 185 -0.87 5.80 5.16
N LEU A 186 -1.65 6.22 4.18
CA LEU A 186 -1.19 7.08 3.12
C LEU A 186 -0.44 8.29 3.70
N PRO A 187 0.81 8.57 3.28
CA PRO A 187 1.49 9.79 3.66
C PRO A 187 0.60 10.98 3.30
N ARG A 188 0.49 11.93 4.23
CA ARG A 188 -0.28 13.16 4.04
C ARG A 188 0.13 13.94 2.78
N SER A 189 1.26 13.65 2.14
CA SER A 189 1.70 14.29 0.90
C SER A 189 0.97 13.80 -0.36
N LEU A 190 0.38 12.60 -0.36
CA LEU A 190 -0.46 12.09 -1.46
C LEU A 190 -1.96 12.27 -1.20
N ALA A 191 -2.32 12.52 0.05
CA ALA A 191 -3.58 13.15 0.45
C ALA A 191 -3.40 14.65 0.76
N GLY A 192 -2.36 15.28 0.18
CA GLY A 192 -1.90 16.63 0.55
C GLY A 192 -3.01 17.64 0.40
N TRP A 193 -3.61 17.66 -0.78
CA TRP A 193 -4.68 18.59 -1.12
C TRP A 193 -5.85 18.49 -0.12
N ALA A 194 -6.20 17.30 0.33
CA ALA A 194 -7.33 17.08 1.22
C ALA A 194 -7.10 17.62 2.64
N HIS A 195 -5.84 17.80 3.04
CA HIS A 195 -5.43 18.30 4.35
C HIS A 195 -4.75 19.68 4.29
N HIS A 196 -4.57 20.26 3.11
CA HIS A 196 -4.07 21.62 2.94
C HIS A 196 -5.14 22.64 3.34
N HIS A 197 -4.67 23.70 3.99
CA HIS A 197 -5.48 24.91 4.12
C HIS A 197 -5.35 25.68 2.81
N TYR A 198 -6.47 26.22 2.35
CA TYR A 198 -6.52 27.07 1.18
C TYR A 198 -6.93 28.48 1.59
N ASN A 199 -6.30 29.48 0.98
CA ASN A 199 -6.72 30.86 1.12
C ASN A 199 -7.57 31.27 -0.09
N LEU A 200 -8.71 31.91 0.17
CA LEU A 200 -9.49 32.53 -0.90
C LEU A 200 -8.74 33.71 -1.50
N THR A 201 -8.68 33.75 -2.83
CA THR A 201 -8.23 34.94 -3.56
C THR A 201 -9.32 36.01 -3.56
N LEU A 202 -9.04 37.20 -4.13
CA LEU A 202 -10.08 38.20 -4.35
C LEU A 202 -11.23 37.64 -5.20
N ARG A 203 -10.89 36.91 -6.26
CA ARG A 203 -11.85 36.24 -7.14
C ARG A 203 -12.68 35.20 -6.38
N GLY A 204 -12.06 34.42 -5.48
CA GLY A 204 -12.75 33.47 -4.59
C GLY A 204 -13.77 34.14 -3.68
N ARG A 205 -13.41 35.31 -3.12
CA ARG A 205 -14.33 36.11 -2.30
C ARG A 205 -15.50 36.66 -3.12
N ASP A 206 -15.23 37.15 -4.32
CA ASP A 206 -16.28 37.64 -5.23
C ASP A 206 -17.22 36.52 -5.68
N GLY A 207 -16.70 35.32 -5.90
CA GLY A 207 -17.48 34.12 -6.21
C GLY A 207 -18.47 33.69 -5.12
N MET A 208 -18.34 34.20 -3.88
CA MET A 208 -19.30 33.99 -2.79
C MET A 208 -20.31 35.14 -2.62
N ASN A 209 -20.09 36.29 -3.27
CA ASN A 209 -20.91 37.47 -3.12
C ASN A 209 -22.02 37.51 -4.16
N ALA A 210 -23.27 37.27 -3.74
CA ALA A 210 -24.44 37.14 -4.62
C ALA A 210 -24.73 38.32 -5.55
N ILE A 211 -24.14 39.49 -5.27
CA ILE A 211 -24.31 40.73 -6.03
C ILE A 211 -23.35 40.80 -7.25
N THR A 212 -22.31 39.95 -7.30
CA THR A 212 -21.29 40.00 -8.36
C THR A 212 -21.63 39.11 -9.55
N ASP A 213 -21.15 39.49 -10.74
CA ASP A 213 -21.24 38.64 -11.94
C ASP A 213 -20.43 37.36 -11.78
N VAL A 214 -19.31 37.42 -11.02
CA VAL A 214 -18.46 36.27 -10.71
C VAL A 214 -19.23 35.22 -9.93
N TYR A 215 -20.10 35.62 -8.99
CA TYR A 215 -20.98 34.69 -8.29
C TYR A 215 -21.96 33.99 -9.22
N GLN A 216 -22.54 34.69 -10.19
CA GLN A 216 -23.48 34.07 -11.13
C GLN A 216 -22.78 33.03 -12.01
N VAL A 217 -21.57 33.34 -12.50
CA VAL A 217 -20.73 32.40 -13.26
C VAL A 217 -20.36 31.20 -12.40
N PHE A 218 -19.86 31.44 -11.17
CA PHE A 218 -19.47 30.39 -10.25
C PHE A 218 -20.64 29.47 -9.90
N ARG A 219 -21.81 30.03 -9.60
CA ARG A 219 -23.02 29.27 -9.27
C ARG A 219 -23.50 28.43 -10.46
N ASN A 220 -23.40 28.95 -11.68
CA ASN A 220 -23.77 28.20 -12.89
C ASN A 220 -22.81 27.03 -13.16
N GLU A 221 -21.53 27.19 -12.82
CA GLU A 221 -20.48 26.20 -13.07
C GLU A 221 -20.42 25.11 -11.99
N TYR A 222 -20.49 25.48 -10.70
CA TYR A 222 -20.27 24.57 -9.56
C TYR A 222 -21.51 24.33 -8.70
N GLY A 223 -22.62 25.01 -9.00
CA GLY A 223 -23.89 24.84 -8.30
C GLY A 223 -23.85 25.21 -6.82
N VAL A 224 -24.82 24.65 -6.08
CA VAL A 224 -24.97 24.90 -4.64
C VAL A 224 -23.86 24.22 -3.84
N THR A 225 -23.43 23.03 -4.27
CA THR A 225 -22.37 22.25 -3.61
C THR A 225 -21.03 22.98 -3.68
N GLY A 226 -20.67 23.53 -4.84
CA GLY A 226 -19.45 24.34 -4.97
C GLY A 226 -19.48 25.61 -4.12
N LEU A 227 -20.63 26.26 -4.00
CA LEU A 227 -20.81 27.43 -3.13
C LEU A 227 -20.65 27.07 -1.65
N ALA A 228 -21.19 25.94 -1.22
CA ALA A 228 -21.02 25.45 0.15
C ALA A 228 -19.56 25.09 0.43
N PHE A 229 -18.89 24.47 -0.54
CA PHE A 229 -17.51 24.04 -0.40
C PHE A 229 -16.51 25.21 -0.37
N ILE A 230 -16.60 26.16 -1.32
CA ILE A 230 -15.71 27.34 -1.32
C ILE A 230 -15.89 28.19 -0.06
N LYS A 231 -17.11 28.25 0.49
CA LYS A 231 -17.38 28.90 1.77
C LYS A 231 -16.68 28.20 2.92
N ALA A 232 -16.74 26.86 2.98
CA ALA A 232 -16.04 26.08 4.00
C ALA A 232 -14.52 26.28 3.94
N LEU A 233 -13.94 26.32 2.74
CA LEU A 233 -12.52 26.66 2.56
C LEU A 233 -12.21 28.08 3.10
N GLY A 234 -13.09 29.06 2.85
CA GLY A 234 -13.00 30.41 3.42
C GLY A 234 -13.08 30.47 4.94
N GLU A 235 -13.79 29.52 5.56
CA GLU A 235 -13.89 29.33 7.02
C GLU A 235 -12.69 28.55 7.61
N LYS A 236 -11.64 28.32 6.80
CA LYS A 236 -10.41 27.61 7.15
C LYS A 236 -10.59 26.11 7.41
N LEU A 237 -11.61 25.50 6.83
CA LEU A 237 -11.71 24.03 6.81
C LEU A 237 -10.84 23.47 5.70
N THR A 238 -10.16 22.37 6.00
CA THR A 238 -9.54 21.52 4.98
C THR A 238 -10.63 20.74 4.22
N PRO A 239 -10.38 20.31 2.96
CA PRO A 239 -11.34 19.48 2.24
C PRO A 239 -11.77 18.21 2.99
N ALA A 240 -10.86 17.57 3.73
CA ALA A 240 -11.18 16.41 4.56
C ALA A 240 -12.11 16.76 5.73
N GLU A 241 -11.89 17.88 6.42
CA GLU A 241 -12.78 18.32 7.49
C GLU A 241 -14.16 18.71 6.96
N TYR A 242 -14.21 19.30 5.77
CA TYR A 242 -15.48 19.57 5.11
C TYR A 242 -16.22 18.28 4.73
N ALA A 243 -15.53 17.32 4.10
CA ALA A 243 -16.07 16.01 3.74
C ALA A 243 -16.68 15.31 4.96
N MET A 244 -15.96 15.27 6.08
CA MET A 244 -16.44 14.68 7.34
C MET A 244 -17.69 15.38 7.92
N ARG A 245 -17.82 16.70 7.73
CA ARG A 245 -18.94 17.49 8.29
C ARG A 245 -20.18 17.51 7.40
N SER A 246 -20.00 17.33 6.10
CA SER A 246 -21.04 17.50 5.09
C SER A 246 -21.47 16.19 4.43
N ASP A 247 -20.90 15.05 4.84
CA ASP A 247 -21.10 13.73 4.23
C ASP A 247 -20.75 13.73 2.72
N ALA A 248 -19.86 14.62 2.31
CA ALA A 248 -19.35 14.69 0.95
C ALA A 248 -18.18 13.73 0.77
N ALA A 249 -18.10 13.07 -0.38
CA ALA A 249 -17.01 12.16 -0.66
C ALA A 249 -15.78 12.92 -1.16
N LEU A 250 -14.59 12.57 -0.66
CA LEU A 250 -13.34 13.25 -1.04
C LEU A 250 -13.08 13.23 -2.56
N HIS A 251 -13.44 12.14 -3.24
CA HIS A 251 -13.26 12.02 -4.70
C HIS A 251 -14.07 13.05 -5.51
N ASP A 252 -15.23 13.51 -4.99
CA ASP A 252 -16.03 14.56 -5.65
C ASP A 252 -15.44 15.96 -5.43
N LEU A 253 -14.67 16.12 -4.34
CA LEU A 253 -14.06 17.39 -3.97
C LEU A 253 -12.73 17.64 -4.70
N GLU A 254 -11.96 16.59 -4.97
CA GLU A 254 -10.66 16.66 -5.66
C GLU A 254 -10.70 17.43 -7.00
N PRO A 255 -11.58 17.10 -7.97
CA PRO A 255 -11.65 17.85 -9.23
C PRO A 255 -12.09 19.29 -9.01
N MET A 256 -12.89 19.56 -7.97
CA MET A 256 -13.36 20.89 -7.62
C MET A 256 -12.23 21.75 -7.05
N VAL A 257 -11.41 21.20 -6.15
CA VAL A 257 -10.20 21.85 -5.61
C VAL A 257 -9.23 22.20 -6.75
N HIS A 258 -8.97 21.26 -7.65
CA HIS A 258 -8.10 21.53 -8.81
C HIS A 258 -8.67 22.60 -9.74
N SER A 259 -9.98 22.59 -10.00
CA SER A 259 -10.61 23.63 -10.81
C SER A 259 -10.52 25.00 -10.14
N PHE A 260 -10.73 25.08 -8.82
CA PHE A 260 -10.64 26.33 -8.07
C PHE A 260 -9.21 26.90 -8.06
N LEU A 261 -8.20 26.05 -7.96
CA LEU A 261 -6.79 26.45 -8.08
C LEU A 261 -6.50 26.98 -9.49
N LYS A 262 -6.92 26.25 -10.53
CA LYS A 262 -6.69 26.61 -11.93
C LYS A 262 -7.37 27.92 -12.34
N THR A 263 -8.60 28.12 -11.89
CA THR A 263 -9.38 29.34 -12.15
C THR A 263 -9.02 30.49 -11.20
N GLY A 264 -8.19 30.21 -10.19
CA GLY A 264 -7.69 31.19 -9.24
C GLY A 264 -8.71 31.65 -8.22
N TYR A 265 -9.74 30.86 -7.90
CA TYR A 265 -10.64 31.12 -6.78
C TYR A 265 -9.96 30.88 -5.43
N ILE A 266 -9.06 29.88 -5.37
CA ILE A 266 -8.28 29.56 -4.16
C ILE A 266 -6.79 29.50 -4.49
N ARG A 267 -5.95 29.57 -3.46
CA ARG A 267 -4.51 29.32 -3.55
C ARG A 267 -4.04 28.54 -2.33
N GLU A 268 -2.99 27.75 -2.50
CA GLU A 268 -2.29 27.09 -1.40
C GLU A 268 -1.61 28.14 -0.49
N VAL A 269 -1.43 27.76 0.77
CA VAL A 269 -0.77 28.56 1.81
C VAL A 269 0.69 28.22 1.90
#